data_AF-W7KQX4-F1
#
_entry.id   AF-W7KQX4-F1
#
_cell.length_a   1.000
_cell.length_b   1.000
_cell.length_c   1.000
_cell.angle_alpha   90.00
_cell.angle_beta   90.00
_cell.angle_gamma   90.00
#
_symmetry.space_group_name_H-M   'P 1'
#
loop_
_entity.id
_entity.type
_entity.pdbx_description
1 polymer ?
#
loop_
_entity_poly.entity_id
_entity_poly.type
_entity_poly.pdbx_seq_one_letter_code
_entity_poly.pdbx_strand_id
1 'polypeptide(L)'
;MSLKENRSGKHKGKTTISKRGRKKLRALLFRVCMILVAKNSAFKTLHTYFTQRPDNPLKKMQSLIALCNKLIRIFFSISKKQFEFSEEKMLKDIPHLAGLKKAELAA
;
A
#
# COMPACT_ATOMS: atom_id res chain seq x y z
N MET A 1 -5.39 4.25 -7.19
CA MET A 1 -5.88 5.60 -6.78
C MET A 1 -4.84 6.64 -7.20
N SER A 2 -5.21 7.75 -7.84
CA SER A 2 -4.24 8.76 -8.31
C SER A 2 -4.11 9.94 -7.36
N LEU A 3 -2.95 10.59 -7.35
CA LEU A 3 -2.70 11.85 -6.65
C LEU A 3 -3.18 13.03 -7.52
N LYS A 4 -3.67 14.08 -6.87
CA LYS A 4 -4.02 15.36 -7.46
C LYS A 4 -3.12 16.42 -6.83
N GLU A 5 -2.33 17.09 -7.66
CA GLU A 5 -1.55 18.26 -7.26
C GLU A 5 -2.45 19.49 -7.19
N ASN A 6 -2.35 20.26 -6.12
CA ASN A 6 -2.98 21.58 -6.01
C ASN A 6 -1.92 22.63 -6.29
N ARG A 7 -1.66 22.91 -7.56
CA ARG A 7 -0.76 23.98 -8.01
C ARG A 7 -1.54 25.03 -8.80
N SER A 8 -1.23 26.30 -8.57
CA SER A 8 -1.69 27.41 -9.41
C SER A 8 -0.56 28.42 -9.53
N GLY A 9 0.08 28.49 -10.70
CA GLY A 9 1.21 29.40 -10.98
C GLY A 9 2.27 29.42 -9.86
N LYS A 10 2.17 30.42 -8.99
CA LYS A 10 3.08 30.69 -7.85
C LYS A 10 2.81 29.82 -6.60
N HIS A 11 1.63 29.22 -6.45
CA HIS A 11 1.27 28.43 -5.27
C HIS A 11 1.48 26.93 -5.49
N LYS A 12 2.20 26.29 -4.57
CA LYS A 12 2.35 24.83 -4.47
C LYS A 12 1.67 24.32 -3.19
N GLY A 13 0.46 23.80 -3.34
CA GLY A 13 -0.35 23.24 -2.26
C GLY A 13 -0.10 21.75 -2.02
N LYS A 14 -0.73 21.21 -0.97
CA LYS A 14 -0.62 19.79 -0.60
C LYS A 14 -1.23 18.89 -1.68
N THR A 15 -0.51 17.82 -2.02
CA THR A 15 -1.03 16.74 -2.87
C THR A 15 -2.15 16.01 -2.15
N THR A 16 -3.31 15.90 -2.79
CA THR A 16 -4.47 15.18 -2.27
C THR A 16 -4.75 13.94 -3.10
N ILE A 17 -5.51 13.00 -2.55
CA ILE A 17 -5.93 11.82 -3.31
C ILE A 17 -7.14 12.20 -4.16
N SER A 18 -7.05 11.94 -5.46
CA SER A 18 -8.18 12.17 -6.36
C SER A 18 -9.34 11.23 -6.02
N LYS A 19 -10.56 11.77 -6.08
CA LYS A 19 -11.81 11.00 -5.91
C LYS A 19 -12.31 10.41 -7.24
N ARG A 20 -11.46 10.37 -8.27
CA ARG A 20 -11.80 9.87 -9.61
C ARG A 20 -11.99 8.34 -9.59
N GLY A 21 -12.96 7.85 -10.37
CA GLY A 21 -13.28 6.43 -10.55
C GLY A 21 -14.51 5.96 -9.77
N ARG A 22 -14.73 4.64 -9.70
CA ARG A 22 -15.92 4.04 -9.08
C ARG A 22 -15.87 4.12 -7.55
N LYS A 23 -16.73 4.94 -6.94
CA LYS A 23 -16.82 5.15 -5.48
C LYS A 23 -17.06 3.84 -4.70
N LYS A 24 -18.01 3.00 -5.14
CA LYS A 24 -18.35 1.73 -4.48
C LYS A 24 -17.16 0.77 -4.40
N LEU A 25 -16.42 0.63 -5.51
CA LEU A 25 -15.23 -0.23 -5.58
C LEU A 25 -14.14 0.25 -4.60
N ARG A 26 -13.92 1.56 -4.50
CA ARG A 26 -12.95 2.12 -3.54
C ARG A 26 -13.33 1.81 -2.10
N ALA A 27 -14.62 1.93 -1.76
CA ALA A 27 -15.10 1.63 -0.41
C ALA A 27 -14.96 0.13 -0.07
N LEU A 28 -15.30 -0.75 -1.01
CA LEU A 28 -15.17 -2.20 -0.83
C LEU A 28 -13.71 -2.61 -0.65
N LEU A 29 -12.83 -2.11 -1.52
CA LEU A 29 -11.39 -2.39 -1.43
C LEU A 29 -10.81 -1.92 -0.10
N PHE A 30 -11.22 -0.75 0.39
CA PHE A 30 -10.79 -0.25 1.68
C PHE A 30 -11.25 -1.16 2.84
N ARG A 31 -12.50 -1.62 2.83
CA ARG A 31 -13.03 -2.57 3.83
C ARG A 31 -12.27 -3.89 3.82
N VAL A 32 -12.01 -4.45 2.64
CA VAL A 32 -11.21 -5.68 2.48
C VAL A 32 -9.80 -5.45 3.02
N CYS A 33 -9.16 -4.35 2.64
CA CYS A 33 -7.79 -4.05 3.05
C CYS A 33 -7.68 -3.86 4.58
N MET A 34 -8.68 -3.26 5.24
CA MET A 34 -8.72 -3.18 6.71
C MET A 34 -8.73 -4.56 7.37
N ILE A 35 -9.58 -5.48 6.90
CA ILE A 35 -9.64 -6.84 7.44
C ILE A 35 -8.34 -7.59 7.15
N LEU A 36 -7.80 -7.43 5.94
CA LEU A 36 -6.56 -8.07 5.51
C LEU A 36 -5.37 -7.66 6.37
N VAL A 37 -5.21 -6.36 6.64
CA VAL A 37 -4.14 -5.86 7.53
C VAL A 37 -4.28 -6.38 8.95
N ALA A 38 -5.51 -6.63 9.42
CA ALA A 38 -5.74 -7.17 10.77
C ALA A 38 -5.44 -8.66 10.89
N LYS A 39 -5.68 -9.44 9.82
CA LYS A 39 -5.58 -10.91 9.84
C LYS A 39 -4.27 -11.45 9.26
N ASN A 40 -3.60 -10.70 8.40
CA ASN A 40 -2.43 -11.15 7.67
C ASN A 40 -1.16 -10.42 8.14
N SER A 41 -0.18 -11.20 8.61
CA SER A 41 1.07 -10.66 9.16
C SER A 41 1.89 -9.91 8.10
N ALA A 42 1.98 -10.40 6.87
CA ALA A 42 2.71 -9.72 5.80
C ALA A 42 2.13 -8.32 5.49
N PHE A 43 0.80 -8.20 5.41
CA PHE A 43 0.14 -6.91 5.21
C PHE A 43 0.27 -5.99 6.44
N LYS A 44 0.29 -6.55 7.65
CA LYS A 44 0.56 -5.79 8.89
C LYS A 44 1.98 -5.24 8.93
N THR A 45 2.99 -6.04 8.56
CA THR A 45 4.39 -5.62 8.47
C THR A 45 4.54 -4.50 7.44
N LEU A 46 3.90 -4.62 6.28
CA LEU A 46 3.88 -3.54 5.28
C LEU A 46 3.20 -2.26 5.79
N HIS A 47 2.07 -2.40 6.49
CA HIS A 47 1.39 -1.25 7.07
C HIS A 47 2.28 -0.51 8.06
N THR A 48 2.94 -1.28 8.94
CA THR A 48 3.85 -0.79 9.98
C THR A 48 5.06 -0.08 9.36
N TYR A 49 5.69 -0.71 8.37
CA TYR A 49 6.79 -0.12 7.60
C TYR A 49 6.40 1.23 7.00
N PHE A 50 5.24 1.32 6.35
CA PHE A 50 4.80 2.58 5.73
C PHE A 50 4.54 3.70 6.74
N THR A 51 4.12 3.36 7.95
CA THR A 51 3.87 4.35 9.01
C THR A 51 5.13 4.74 9.78
N GLN A 52 6.13 3.86 9.87
CA GLN A 52 7.33 4.02 10.70
C GLN A 52 8.60 4.34 9.90
N ARG A 53 8.52 4.37 8.56
CA ARG A 53 9.68 4.69 7.72
C ARG A 53 10.29 6.06 8.07
N PRO A 54 11.64 6.18 8.02
CA PRO A 54 12.32 7.43 8.37
C PRO A 54 11.99 8.55 7.39
N ASP A 55 11.98 8.25 6.09
CA ASP A 55 11.64 9.21 5.05
C ASP A 55 10.15 9.22 4.72
N ASN A 56 9.51 10.38 4.94
CA ASN A 56 8.12 10.67 4.61
C ASN A 56 7.12 9.66 5.21
N PRO A 57 7.05 9.47 6.54
CA PRO A 57 6.13 8.52 7.16
C PRO A 57 4.68 8.78 6.74
N LEU A 58 3.98 7.72 6.33
CA LEU A 58 2.59 7.83 5.91
C LEU A 58 1.65 7.82 7.12
N LYS A 59 0.61 8.65 7.08
CA LYS A 59 -0.49 8.54 8.04
C LYS A 59 -1.19 7.19 7.87
N LYS A 60 -1.79 6.66 8.95
CA LYS A 60 -2.51 5.36 8.94
C LYS A 60 -3.45 5.20 7.73
N MET A 61 -4.27 6.21 7.46
CA MET A 61 -5.19 6.21 6.31
C MET A 61 -4.48 6.22 4.95
N GLN A 62 -3.35 6.91 4.84
CA GLN A 62 -2.56 6.94 3.60
C GLN A 62 -1.87 5.59 3.35
N SER A 63 -1.37 4.95 4.40
CA SER A 63 -0.80 3.61 4.33
C SER A 63 -1.83 2.58 3.87
N LEU A 64 -3.05 2.60 4.42
CA LEU A 64 -4.14 1.72 3.95
C LEU A 64 -4.49 1.95 2.47
N ILE A 65 -4.46 3.20 2.00
CA ILE A 65 -4.70 3.52 0.59
C ILE A 65 -3.55 3.01 -0.31
N ALA A 66 -2.30 3.10 0.16
CA ALA A 66 -1.16 2.53 -0.55
C ALA A 66 -1.29 1.00 -0.68
N LEU A 67 -1.70 0.33 0.40
CA LEU A 67 -1.97 -1.11 0.43
C LEU A 67 -3.14 -1.50 -0.49
N CYS A 68 -4.22 -0.72 -0.52
CA CYS A 68 -5.30 -0.90 -1.49
C CYS A 68 -4.78 -0.89 -2.94
N ASN A 69 -3.88 0.04 -3.27
CA ASN A 69 -3.30 0.14 -4.60
C ASN A 69 -2.38 -1.06 -4.92
N LYS A 70 -1.63 -1.55 -3.93
CA LYS A 70 -0.83 -2.79 -4.03
C LYS A 70 -1.73 -4.00 -4.26
N LEU A 71 -2.83 -4.13 -3.51
CA LEU A 71 -3.79 -5.23 -3.62
C LEU A 71 -4.40 -5.33 -5.03
N ILE A 72 -4.82 -4.20 -5.62
CA ILE A 72 -5.30 -4.18 -7.01
C ILE A 72 -4.24 -4.70 -7.98
N ARG A 73 -2.97 -4.29 -7.80
CA ARG A 73 -1.87 -4.73 -8.68
C ARG A 73 -1.60 -6.23 -8.54
N ILE A 74 -1.71 -6.77 -7.33
CA ILE A 74 -1.59 -8.20 -7.06
C ILE A 74 -2.71 -8.96 -7.78
N PHE A 75 -3.97 -8.57 -7.58
CA PHE A 75 -5.11 -9.21 -8.26
C PHE A 75 -5.00 -9.15 -9.78
N PHE A 76 -4.57 -8.00 -10.33
CA PHE A 76 -4.33 -7.88 -11.76
C PHE A 76 -3.21 -8.83 -12.24
N SER A 77 -2.13 -8.95 -11.47
CA SER A 77 -1.01 -9.83 -11.81
C SER A 77 -1.43 -11.30 -11.80
N ILE A 78 -2.14 -11.73 -10.75
CA ILE A 78 -2.69 -13.09 -10.63
C ILE A 78 -3.61 -13.39 -11.81
N SER A 79 -4.55 -12.48 -12.12
CA SER A 79 -5.49 -12.66 -13.23
C SER A 79 -4.80 -12.73 -14.61
N LYS A 80 -3.68 -12.01 -14.80
CA LYS A 80 -2.97 -11.99 -16.09
C LYS A 80 -1.97 -13.12 -16.27
N LYS A 81 -1.25 -13.49 -15.21
CA LYS A 81 -0.15 -14.46 -15.26
C LYS A 81 -0.51 -15.82 -14.69
N GLN A 82 -1.71 -15.96 -14.09
CA GLN A 82 -2.23 -17.22 -13.55
C GLN A 82 -1.24 -17.92 -12.61
N PHE A 83 -0.76 -17.21 -11.58
CA PHE A 83 0.14 -17.76 -10.57
C PHE A 83 -0.49 -17.71 -9.18
N GLU A 84 -0.01 -18.57 -8.29
CA GLU A 84 -0.44 -18.62 -6.90
C GLU A 84 0.18 -17.48 -6.07
N PHE A 85 -0.67 -16.79 -5.31
CA PHE A 85 -0.20 -15.71 -4.45
C PHE A 85 0.64 -16.26 -3.28
N SER A 86 1.87 -15.77 -3.14
CA SER A 86 2.73 -16.04 -2.00
C SER A 86 3.11 -14.74 -1.30
N GLU A 87 2.86 -14.68 0.01
CA GLU A 87 3.18 -13.54 0.86
C GLU A 87 4.69 -13.28 0.92
N GLU A 88 5.48 -14.34 1.07
CA GLU A 88 6.93 -14.22 1.10
C GLU A 88 7.48 -13.62 -0.18
N LYS A 89 6.96 -14.06 -1.33
CA LYS A 89 7.34 -13.54 -2.64
C LYS A 89 6.99 -12.06 -2.73
N MET A 90 5.78 -11.68 -2.30
CA MET A 90 5.34 -10.30 -2.25
C MET A 90 6.27 -9.40 -1.42
N LEU A 91 6.77 -9.89 -0.28
CA LEU A 91 7.71 -9.15 0.58
C LEU A 91 9.10 -9.07 -0.04
N LYS A 92 9.61 -10.17 -0.62
CA LYS A 92 10.91 -10.22 -1.32
C LYS A 92 10.95 -9.27 -2.52
N ASP A 93 9.84 -9.14 -3.24
CA ASP A 93 9.74 -8.27 -4.44
C ASP A 93 9.78 -6.77 -4.12
N ILE A 94 9.75 -6.36 -2.85
CA ILE A 94 9.78 -4.94 -2.46
C ILE A 94 11.23 -4.54 -2.13
N PRO A 95 11.90 -3.74 -2.98
CA PRO A 95 13.33 -3.44 -2.83
C PRO A 95 13.67 -2.81 -1.48
N HIS A 96 12.83 -1.88 -1.02
CA HIS A 96 13.03 -1.17 0.23
C HIS A 96 12.68 -1.99 1.48
N LEU A 97 12.06 -3.16 1.32
CA LEU A 97 11.72 -4.07 2.42
C LEU A 97 12.75 -5.19 2.59
N ALA A 98 13.65 -5.39 1.61
CA ALA A 98 14.67 -6.42 1.65
C ALA A 98 15.59 -6.32 2.89
N GLY A 99 15.74 -5.11 3.45
CA GLY A 99 16.51 -4.86 4.67
C GLY A 99 15.80 -5.23 5.99
N LEU A 100 14.48 -5.38 6.01
CA LEU A 100 13.72 -5.68 7.24
C LEU A 100 13.92 -7.11 7.74
N LYS A 101 14.32 -8.04 6.85
CA LYS A 101 14.68 -9.41 7.23
C LYS A 101 15.87 -9.50 8.20
N LYS A 102 16.72 -8.47 8.27
CA LYS A 102 17.83 -8.43 9.25
C LYS A 102 17.38 -8.08 10.68
N ALA A 103 16.22 -7.44 10.85
CA ALA A 103 15.76 -6.98 12.16
C ALA A 103 14.94 -8.03 12.92
N GLU A 104 14.15 -8.86 12.23
CA GLU A 104 13.37 -9.95 12.85
C GLU A 104 14.19 -11.23 13.09
N LEU A 105 15.35 -11.41 12.43
CA LEU A 105 16.24 -12.57 12.65
C LEU A 105 17.36 -12.29 13.67
N ALA A 106 17.42 -11.07 14.21
CA ALA A 106 18.40 -10.61 15.19
C ALA A 106 17.78 -10.31 16.57
N ALA A 107 16.52 -10.67 16.76
CA ALA A 107 15.78 -10.61 18.03
C ALA A 107 15.25 -12.02 18.36
#